data_AF-A0A958RLE5-F1
#
_entry.id   AF-A0A958RLE5-F1
#
_cell.length_a   1.000
_cell.length_b   1.000
_cell.length_c   1.000
_cell.angle_alpha   90.00
_cell.angle_beta   90.00
_cell.angle_gamma   90.00
#
_symmetry.space_group_name_H-M   'P 1'
#
loop_
_entity.id
_entity.type
_entity.pdbx_description
1 polymer ?
#
loop_
_entity_poly.entity_id
_entity_poly.type
_entity_poly.pdbx_seq_one_letter_code
_entity_poly.pdbx_strand_id
1 'polypeptide(L)'
;MGLYPPLINDITTDYQNPPAFLFHAKEEPKRTWTYPQEQAKDQKKNYPEVQPLEGPSDMSADQVFVVVLEVAREQKDWKILFTDKDNRRIEGSAVTALLRFRDDFAIEVRTFAEGDIPAKTQVHMRSKSRLGRSDFGANSKRIVSFFAQVKKRFSQGN
;
A
#
# COMPACT_ATOMS: atom_id res chain seq x y z
N MET A 1 -19.04 3.65 -20.33
CA MET A 1 -18.51 4.05 -19.00
C MET A 1 -19.68 3.93 -18.02
N GLY A 2 -19.65 2.99 -17.08
CA GLY A 2 -20.77 2.80 -16.14
C GLY A 2 -20.79 3.92 -15.09
N LEU A 3 -21.97 4.48 -14.82
CA LEU A 3 -22.22 5.60 -13.90
C LEU A 3 -21.95 5.30 -12.41
N TYR A 4 -21.42 4.12 -12.07
CA TYR A 4 -21.18 3.71 -10.69
C TYR A 4 -19.72 3.34 -10.49
N PRO A 5 -19.07 3.83 -9.41
CA PRO A 5 -17.73 3.38 -9.04
C PRO A 5 -17.75 1.86 -8.82
N PRO A 6 -16.65 1.15 -9.14
CA PRO A 6 -16.59 -0.28 -8.87
C PRO A 6 -16.81 -0.53 -7.38
N LEU A 7 -17.50 -1.63 -7.06
CA LEU A 7 -17.71 -2.08 -5.68
C LEU A 7 -16.43 -2.73 -5.13
N ILE A 8 -15.36 -1.95 -5.11
CA ILE A 8 -14.04 -2.30 -4.61
C ILE A 8 -13.64 -1.24 -3.59
N ASN A 9 -13.20 -1.67 -2.42
CA ASN A 9 -12.78 -0.79 -1.33
C ASN A 9 -11.52 -1.28 -0.62
N ASP A 10 -10.89 -2.34 -1.16
CA ASP A 10 -9.68 -2.98 -0.66
C ASP A 10 -8.76 -3.10 -1.87
N ILE A 11 -7.67 -2.35 -1.89
CA ILE A 11 -6.79 -2.24 -3.06
C ILE A 11 -5.39 -2.69 -2.63
N THR A 12 -4.79 -3.59 -3.40
CA THR A 12 -3.42 -4.09 -3.18
C THR A 12 -2.56 -3.95 -4.43
N THR A 13 -1.25 -3.76 -4.26
CA THR A 13 -0.26 -3.80 -5.35
C THR A 13 0.14 -5.22 -5.73
N ASP A 14 -0.10 -6.19 -4.85
CA ASP A 14 0.21 -7.61 -5.05
C ASP A 14 -1.02 -8.44 -4.71
N TYR A 15 -1.59 -9.10 -5.72
CA TYR A 15 -2.79 -9.91 -5.58
C TYR A 15 -2.48 -11.27 -4.97
N GLN A 16 -1.29 -11.80 -5.23
CA GLN A 16 -0.88 -13.14 -4.82
C GLN A 16 -0.42 -13.14 -3.37
N ASN A 17 0.33 -12.12 -2.98
CA ASN A 17 0.83 -11.93 -1.63
C ASN A 17 0.56 -10.49 -1.15
N PRO A 18 -0.71 -10.12 -0.89
CA PRO A 18 -1.05 -8.77 -0.47
C PRO A 18 -0.41 -8.43 0.89
N PRO A 19 0.10 -7.19 1.10
CA PRO A 19 0.52 -6.73 2.41
C PRO A 19 -0.51 -7.06 3.50
N ALA A 20 -0.04 -7.70 4.57
CA ALA A 20 -0.91 -8.20 5.62
C ALA A 20 -1.20 -7.11 6.65
N PHE A 21 -2.42 -7.10 7.18
CA PHE A 21 -2.86 -6.23 8.28
C PHE A 21 -2.68 -6.92 9.64
N LEU A 22 -1.44 -7.21 10.05
CA LEU A 22 -1.16 -7.97 11.27
C LEU A 22 -1.44 -7.18 12.55
N PHE A 23 -1.12 -5.88 12.57
CA PHE A 23 -1.44 -5.03 13.72
C PHE A 23 -2.95 -4.80 13.80
N HIS A 24 -3.59 -4.40 12.70
CA HIS A 24 -5.04 -4.16 12.73
C HIS A 24 -5.86 -5.42 12.99
N ALA A 25 -5.42 -6.60 12.53
CA ALA A 25 -6.09 -7.86 12.83
C ALA A 25 -6.10 -8.20 14.33
N LYS A 26 -5.09 -7.75 15.08
CA LYS A 26 -5.07 -7.89 16.54
C LYS A 26 -6.03 -6.93 17.22
N GLU A 27 -6.10 -5.69 16.75
CA GLU A 27 -6.96 -4.63 17.32
C GLU A 27 -8.45 -4.84 17.01
N GLU A 28 -8.77 -5.34 15.82
CA GLU A 28 -10.15 -5.53 15.33
C GLU A 28 -10.36 -6.97 14.82
N PRO A 29 -10.31 -7.99 15.69
CA PRO A 29 -10.31 -9.41 15.28
C PRO A 29 -11.61 -9.87 14.62
N LYS A 30 -12.70 -9.12 14.78
CA LYS A 30 -14.01 -9.43 14.18
C LYS A 30 -14.14 -8.97 12.73
N ARG A 31 -13.21 -8.18 12.20
CA ARG A 31 -13.25 -7.66 10.83
C ARG A 31 -12.52 -8.62 9.88
N THR A 32 -12.99 -8.69 8.64
CA THR A 32 -12.33 -9.48 7.59
C THR A 32 -11.07 -8.77 7.08
N TRP A 33 -9.91 -9.33 7.41
CA TRP A 33 -8.59 -8.82 7.01
C TRP A 33 -8.00 -9.52 5.78
N THR A 34 -8.52 -10.69 5.42
CA THR A 34 -8.16 -11.40 4.19
C THR A 34 -8.52 -10.55 2.98
N TYR A 35 -7.61 -10.48 2.01
CA TYR A 35 -7.88 -9.83 0.72
C TYR A 35 -8.86 -10.71 -0.09
N PRO A 36 -9.98 -10.15 -0.58
CA PRO A 36 -10.97 -10.89 -1.36
C PRO A 36 -10.43 -11.17 -2.77
N GLN A 37 -9.84 -12.36 -2.97
CA GLN A 37 -9.17 -12.74 -4.23
C GLN A 37 -10.08 -12.66 -5.46
N GLU A 38 -11.39 -12.88 -5.28
CA GLU A 38 -12.40 -12.76 -6.31
C GLU A 38 -12.45 -11.37 -6.97
N GLN A 39 -12.07 -10.30 -6.25
CA GLN A 39 -12.07 -8.95 -6.79
C GLN A 39 -10.83 -8.63 -7.62
N ALA A 40 -9.76 -9.45 -7.58
CA ALA A 40 -8.47 -9.12 -8.19
C ALA A 40 -8.57 -8.82 -9.69
N LYS A 41 -9.41 -9.58 -10.41
CA LYS A 41 -9.68 -9.35 -11.84
C LYS A 41 -10.32 -7.98 -12.08
N ASP A 42 -11.30 -7.61 -11.26
CA ASP A 42 -11.99 -6.32 -11.38
C ASP A 42 -11.10 -5.16 -10.93
N GLN A 43 -10.28 -5.35 -9.89
CA GLN A 43 -9.29 -4.35 -9.49
C GLN A 43 -8.31 -4.09 -10.64
N LYS A 44 -7.72 -5.15 -11.22
CA LYS A 44 -6.77 -5.03 -12.34
C LYS A 44 -7.38 -4.32 -13.55
N LYS A 45 -8.68 -4.53 -13.81
CA LYS A 45 -9.40 -3.87 -14.91
C LYS A 45 -9.64 -2.38 -14.63
N ASN A 46 -10.02 -2.02 -13.41
CA ASN A 46 -10.43 -0.66 -13.06
C ASN A 46 -9.28 0.24 -12.57
N TYR A 47 -8.22 -0.36 -12.04
CA TYR A 47 -7.07 0.32 -11.45
C TYR A 47 -5.74 -0.32 -11.92
N PRO A 48 -5.49 -0.44 -13.23
CA PRO A 48 -4.27 -1.06 -13.77
C PRO A 48 -2.97 -0.36 -13.33
N GLU A 49 -3.05 0.93 -12.96
CA GLU A 49 -1.94 1.75 -12.48
C GLU A 49 -1.44 1.37 -11.08
N VAL A 50 -2.22 0.60 -10.31
CA VAL A 50 -1.81 0.13 -8.97
C VAL A 50 -0.88 -1.05 -9.14
N GLN A 51 0.42 -0.77 -9.12
CA GLN A 51 1.52 -1.74 -9.25
C GLN A 51 2.52 -1.56 -8.10
N PRO A 52 3.32 -2.58 -7.76
CA PRO A 52 4.43 -2.42 -6.82
C PRO A 52 5.40 -1.34 -7.29
N LEU A 53 6.03 -0.63 -6.35
CA LEU A 53 7.05 0.36 -6.67
C LEU A 53 8.44 -0.28 -6.56
N GLU A 54 9.19 -0.28 -7.66
CA GLU A 54 10.59 -0.68 -7.66
C GLU A 54 11.46 0.31 -6.87
N GLY A 55 12.30 -0.21 -5.99
CA GLY A 55 13.35 0.54 -5.31
C GLY A 55 14.58 0.72 -6.21
N PRO A 56 15.43 1.73 -5.93
CA PRO A 56 16.69 1.92 -6.65
C PRO A 56 17.64 0.73 -6.46
N SER A 57 18.39 0.36 -7.50
CA SER A 57 19.30 -0.80 -7.49
C SER A 57 20.54 -0.60 -6.62
N ASP A 58 20.87 0.65 -6.31
CA ASP A 58 21.97 1.09 -5.46
C ASP A 58 21.56 1.26 -3.98
N MET A 59 20.30 0.99 -3.64
CA MET A 59 19.79 1.05 -2.27
C MET A 59 19.43 -0.35 -1.75
N SER A 60 19.82 -0.63 -0.51
CA SER A 60 19.36 -1.81 0.23
C SER A 60 17.88 -1.70 0.58
N ALA A 61 17.24 -2.84 0.88
CA ALA A 61 15.84 -2.84 1.31
C ALA A 61 15.58 -2.01 2.57
N ASP A 62 16.56 -1.94 3.48
CA ASP A 62 16.44 -1.13 4.69
C ASP A 62 16.55 0.37 4.38
N GLN A 63 17.42 0.76 3.45
CA GLN A 63 17.50 2.15 2.97
C GLN A 63 16.21 2.57 2.27
N VAL A 64 15.64 1.70 1.42
CA VAL A 64 14.33 1.92 0.79
C VAL A 64 13.23 2.07 1.85
N PHE A 65 13.22 1.19 2.85
CA PHE A 65 12.25 1.24 3.94
C PHE A 65 12.31 2.54 4.75
N VAL A 66 13.52 3.05 5.04
CA VAL A 66 13.69 4.35 5.72
C VAL A 66 13.01 5.46 4.93
N VAL A 67 13.28 5.55 3.62
CA VAL A 67 12.66 6.55 2.74
C VAL A 67 11.13 6.41 2.71
N VAL A 68 10.62 5.19 2.57
CA VAL A 68 9.17 4.92 2.58
C VAL A 68 8.53 5.37 3.90
N LEU A 69 9.17 5.07 5.03
CA LEU A 69 8.68 5.47 6.36
C LEU A 69 8.68 6.99 6.56
N GLU A 70 9.72 7.69 6.08
CA GLU A 70 9.78 9.15 6.13
C GLU A 70 8.66 9.79 5.33
N VAL A 71 8.49 9.39 4.07
CA VAL A 71 7.42 9.92 3.22
C VAL A 71 6.04 9.59 3.80
N ALA A 72 5.88 8.42 4.43
CA ALA A 72 4.62 8.06 5.11
C ALA A 72 4.32 8.95 6.31
N ARG A 73 5.34 9.37 7.07
CA ARG A 73 5.21 10.29 8.21
C ARG A 73 4.93 11.73 7.79
N GLU A 74 5.32 12.11 6.58
CA GLU A 74 5.03 13.44 6.02
C GLU A 74 3.57 13.58 5.54
N GLN A 75 2.82 12.47 5.44
CA GLN A 75 1.42 12.50 5.02
C GLN A 75 0.53 13.06 6.15
N LYS A 76 0.04 14.29 5.97
CA LYS A 76 -0.74 15.02 6.99
C LYS A 76 -2.01 14.27 7.46
N ASP A 77 -2.64 13.52 6.57
CA ASP A 77 -3.90 12.83 6.84
C ASP A 77 -3.70 11.37 7.29
N TRP A 78 -2.46 10.95 7.50
CA TRP A 78 -2.12 9.59 7.90
C TRP A 78 -1.71 9.55 9.37
N LYS A 79 -2.06 8.44 10.03
CA LYS A 79 -1.60 8.08 11.36
C LYS A 79 -0.90 6.74 11.27
N ILE A 80 0.41 6.73 11.49
CA ILE A 80 1.18 5.50 11.66
C ILE A 80 0.80 4.88 12.99
N LEU A 81 0.32 3.63 12.98
CA LEU A 81 -0.10 2.90 14.17
C LEU A 81 0.92 1.85 14.57
N PHE A 82 1.66 1.30 13.61
CA PHE A 82 2.66 0.28 13.83
C PHE A 82 3.80 0.41 12.83
N THR A 83 5.01 0.11 13.28
CA THR A 83 6.22 0.05 12.46
C THR A 83 7.07 -1.09 12.95
N ASP A 84 7.40 -2.01 12.06
CA ASP A 84 8.28 -3.15 12.31
C ASP A 84 9.48 -3.01 11.37
N LYS A 85 10.60 -2.57 11.94
CA LYS A 85 11.81 -2.31 11.17
C LYS A 85 12.48 -3.60 10.70
N ASP A 86 12.44 -4.64 11.54
CA ASP A 86 13.09 -5.92 11.28
C ASP A 86 12.44 -6.62 10.08
N ASN A 87 11.13 -6.47 9.94
CA ASN A 87 10.38 -7.01 8.79
C ASN A 87 10.05 -5.96 7.71
N ARG A 88 10.51 -4.72 7.86
CA ARG A 88 10.22 -3.57 6.98
C ARG A 88 8.72 -3.39 6.68
N ARG A 89 7.89 -3.38 7.73
CA ARG A 89 6.43 -3.23 7.66
C ARG A 89 5.95 -1.96 8.34
N ILE A 90 4.96 -1.32 7.75
CA ILE A 90 4.25 -0.16 8.31
C ILE A 90 2.76 -0.47 8.24
N GLU A 91 2.04 -0.23 9.33
CA GLU A 91 0.59 -0.22 9.31
C GLU A 91 0.07 1.09 9.92
N GLY A 92 -1.01 1.61 9.35
CA GLY A 92 -1.62 2.83 9.83
C GLY A 92 -3.02 3.04 9.29
N SER A 93 -3.59 4.19 9.61
CA SER A 93 -4.86 4.62 9.06
C SER A 93 -4.74 5.97 8.37
N ALA A 94 -5.54 6.20 7.34
CA ALA A 94 -5.60 7.47 6.63
C ALA A 94 -7.05 7.94 6.52
N VAL A 95 -7.26 9.25 6.56
CA VAL A 95 -8.58 9.86 6.37
C VAL A 95 -8.68 10.43 4.96
N THR A 96 -9.77 10.15 4.25
CA THR A 96 -10.04 10.78 2.95
C THR A 96 -10.60 12.18 3.13
N ALA A 97 -10.10 13.16 2.35
CA ALA A 97 -10.45 14.57 2.53
C ALA A 97 -11.94 14.88 2.28
N LEU A 98 -12.59 14.21 1.31
CA LEU A 98 -13.93 14.57 0.86
C LEU A 98 -15.06 13.98 1.72
N LEU A 99 -14.95 12.70 2.06
CA LEU A 99 -16.01 11.95 2.77
C LEU A 99 -15.61 11.53 4.19
N ARG A 100 -14.37 11.85 4.60
CA ARG A 100 -13.79 11.45 5.89
C ARG A 100 -13.87 9.94 6.14
N PHE A 101 -13.90 9.14 5.08
CA PHE A 101 -13.72 7.69 5.21
C PHE A 101 -12.36 7.42 5.81
N ARG A 102 -12.35 6.55 6.83
CA ARG A 102 -11.14 6.01 7.41
C ARG A 102 -10.78 4.75 6.65
N ASP A 103 -9.57 4.75 6.12
CA ASP A 103 -8.96 3.60 5.47
C ASP A 103 -7.79 3.12 6.33
N ASP A 104 -7.57 1.82 6.35
CA ASP A 104 -6.36 1.24 6.93
C ASP A 104 -5.41 0.87 5.82
N PHE A 105 -4.12 1.11 6.02
CA PHE A 105 -3.09 0.74 5.06
C PHE A 105 -2.00 -0.11 5.70
N ALA A 106 -1.42 -0.96 4.87
CA ALA A 106 -0.23 -1.75 5.17
C ALA A 106 0.79 -1.52 4.05
N ILE A 107 2.04 -1.29 4.41
CA ILE A 107 3.16 -1.14 3.48
C ILE A 107 4.24 -2.13 3.88
N GLU A 108 4.83 -2.81 2.90
CA GLU A 108 5.92 -3.76 3.09
C GLU A 108 7.02 -3.50 2.06
N VAL A 109 8.28 -3.54 2.49
CA VAL A 109 9.44 -3.50 1.58
C VAL A 109 10.08 -4.88 1.52
N ARG A 110 10.01 -5.48 0.33
CA ARG A 110 10.39 -6.88 0.09
C ARG A 110 11.57 -6.95 -0.87
N THR A 111 12.42 -7.96 -0.66
CA THR A 111 13.50 -8.33 -1.57
C THR A 111 13.10 -9.55 -2.38
N PHE A 112 13.26 -9.48 -3.69
CA PHE A 112 13.04 -10.58 -4.62
C PHE A 112 14.39 -10.98 -5.22
N ALA A 113 14.87 -12.15 -4.84
CA ALA A 113 16.04 -12.76 -5.46
C ALA A 113 15.57 -13.77 -6.51
N GLU A 114 16.16 -13.72 -7.71
CA GLU A 114 15.85 -14.64 -8.79
C GLU A 114 17.16 -15.21 -9.35
N GLY A 115 17.52 -16.42 -8.93
CA GLY A 115 18.75 -17.08 -9.35
C GLY A 115 19.99 -16.20 -9.11
N ASP A 116 20.79 -16.00 -10.16
CA ASP A 116 22.01 -15.20 -10.14
C ASP A 116 21.77 -13.69 -10.40
N ILE A 117 20.51 -13.25 -10.51
CA ILE A 117 20.16 -11.85 -10.70
C ILE A 117 20.26 -11.11 -9.36
N PRO A 118 20.89 -9.92 -9.29
CA PRO A 118 20.90 -9.11 -8.08
C PRO A 118 19.49 -8.93 -7.51
N ALA A 119 19.36 -9.10 -6.19
CA ALA A 119 18.07 -8.99 -5.52
C ALA A 119 17.43 -7.62 -5.79
N LYS A 120 16.18 -7.64 -6.23
CA LYS A 120 15.39 -6.43 -6.46
C LYS A 120 14.60 -6.08 -5.21
N THR A 121 14.58 -4.81 -4.86
CA THR A 121 13.74 -4.30 -3.77
C THR A 121 12.46 -3.75 -4.34
N GLN A 122 11.30 -4.16 -3.81
CA GLN A 122 10.00 -3.59 -4.16
C GLN A 122 9.24 -3.13 -2.91
N VAL A 123 8.53 -2.02 -3.06
CA VAL A 123 7.56 -1.51 -2.08
C VAL A 123 6.17 -1.96 -2.49
N HIS A 124 5.51 -2.66 -1.58
CA HIS A 124 4.15 -3.15 -1.74
C HIS A 124 3.23 -2.43 -0.77
N MET A 125 2.01 -2.12 -1.22
CA MET A 125 1.02 -1.42 -0.39
C MET A 125 -0.36 -2.04 -0.57
N ARG A 126 -1.10 -2.10 0.54
CA ARG A 126 -2.54 -2.38 0.57
C ARG A 126 -3.26 -1.28 1.32
N SER A 127 -4.42 -0.86 0.82
CA SER A 127 -5.25 0.17 1.44
C SER A 127 -6.72 -0.26 1.39
N LYS A 128 -7.37 -0.34 2.55
CA LYS A 128 -8.68 -0.93 2.76
C LYS A 128 -9.60 -0.01 3.56
N SER A 129 -10.76 0.30 3.00
CA SER A 129 -11.79 1.10 3.67
C SER A 129 -12.40 0.36 4.86
N ARG A 130 -12.75 1.09 5.93
CA ARG A 130 -13.46 0.53 7.09
C ARG A 130 -14.96 0.33 6.85
N LEU A 131 -15.55 1.14 5.97
CA LEU A 131 -16.99 1.18 5.72
C LEU A 131 -17.29 1.16 4.22
N GLY A 132 -18.48 0.68 3.87
CA GLY A 132 -18.98 0.65 2.50
C GLY A 132 -18.40 -0.51 1.67
N ARG A 133 -18.93 -0.69 0.46
CA ARG A 133 -18.44 -1.66 -0.54
C ARG A 133 -17.63 -1.01 -1.65
N SER A 134 -17.63 0.31 -1.73
CA SER A 134 -16.87 1.11 -2.70
C SER A 134 -16.23 2.28 -1.98
N ASP A 135 -15.07 2.70 -2.46
CA ASP A 135 -14.31 3.83 -1.96
C ASP A 135 -14.17 4.98 -2.99
N PHE A 136 -14.86 4.88 -4.12
CA PHE A 136 -14.78 5.84 -5.24
C PHE A 136 -13.34 6.06 -5.77
N GLY A 137 -12.48 5.04 -5.64
CA GLY A 137 -11.08 5.07 -6.06
C GLY A 137 -10.16 5.80 -5.09
N ALA A 138 -10.58 6.01 -3.83
CA ALA A 138 -9.74 6.67 -2.83
C ALA A 138 -8.47 5.86 -2.52
N ASN A 139 -8.58 4.53 -2.38
CA ASN A 139 -7.44 3.68 -2.02
C ASN A 139 -6.43 3.55 -3.17
N SER A 140 -6.89 3.45 -4.42
CA SER A 140 -5.98 3.44 -5.58
C SER A 140 -5.23 4.77 -5.71
N LYS A 141 -5.95 5.90 -5.64
CA LYS A 141 -5.34 7.25 -5.67
C LYS A 141 -4.33 7.43 -4.54
N ARG A 142 -4.61 6.92 -3.35
CA ARG A 142 -3.70 6.96 -2.20
C ARG A 142 -2.39 6.24 -2.51
N ILE A 143 -2.47 5.00 -2.98
CA ILE A 143 -1.28 4.19 -3.31
C ILE A 143 -0.45 4.88 -4.39
N VAL A 144 -1.07 5.26 -5.51
CA VAL A 144 -0.38 5.89 -6.64
C VAL A 144 0.28 7.20 -6.25
N SER A 145 -0.44 8.05 -5.51
CA SER A 145 0.07 9.37 -5.08
C SER A 145 1.18 9.23 -4.04
N PHE A 146 1.09 8.24 -3.14
CA PHE A 146 2.14 7.94 -2.19
C PHE A 146 3.40 7.44 -2.90
N PHE A 147 3.27 6.48 -3.82
CA PHE A 147 4.39 5.94 -4.58
C PHE A 147 5.07 6.99 -5.47
N ALA A 148 4.32 7.94 -6.03
CA ALA A 148 4.90 9.07 -6.75
C ALA A 148 5.79 9.95 -5.85
N GLN A 149 5.38 10.19 -4.60
CA GLN A 149 6.18 10.95 -3.62
C GLN A 149 7.43 10.18 -3.20
N VAL A 150 7.32 8.87 -2.94
CA VAL A 150 8.47 8.00 -2.64
C VAL A 150 9.46 7.98 -3.80
N LYS A 151 8.98 7.80 -5.03
CA LYS A 151 9.82 7.82 -6.24
C LYS A 151 10.56 9.15 -6.40
N LYS A 152 9.89 10.27 -6.11
CA LYS A 152 10.53 11.59 -6.13
C LYS A 152 11.65 11.69 -5.09
N ARG A 153 11.48 11.12 -3.89
CA ARG A 153 12.53 11.12 -2.85
C ARG A 153 13.75 10.30 -3.28
N PHE A 154 13.56 9.16 -3.95
CA PHE A 154 14.68 8.40 -4.53
C PHE A 154 15.50 9.23 -5.52
N SER A 155 14.86 10.02 -6.38
CA SER A 155 15.55 10.86 -7.37
C SER A 155 16.23 12.11 -6.78
N GLN A 156 15.95 12.47 -5.53
CA GLN A 156 16.51 13.66 -4.86
C GLN A 156 17.65 13.32 -3.89
N GLY A 157 17.90 12.04 -3.64
CA GLY A 157 18.96 11.54 -2.75
C GLY A 157 20.28 11.16 -3.44
N ASN A 158 20.37 11.38 -4.76
CA ASN A 158 21.60 11.21 -5.57
C ASN A 158 22.28 12.54 -5.85
#